data_AF-A0A8T4L3X4-F1
#
_entry.id   AF-A0A8T4L3X4-F1
#
_cell.length_a   1.000
_cell.length_b   1.000
_cell.length_c   1.000
_cell.angle_alpha   90.00
_cell.angle_beta   90.00
_cell.angle_gamma   90.00
#
_symmetry.space_group_name_H-M   'P 1'
#
loop_
_entity.id
_entity.type
_entity.pdbx_description
1 polymer ?
#
loop_
_entity_poly.entity_id
_entity_poly.type
_entity_poly.pdbx_seq_one_letter_code
_entity_poly.pdbx_strand_id
1 'polypeptide(L)'
;LQLTSRSCNPLEWNFYLITPGIYIAIGVFAIVALIAAILVEKKFKKDKIKVFGIIGYLAALPFLAFAFLNFKEWPGFAMVLFFALLFTGIVWLAFRLFGKKLLQDRLNMLAFFGQVLDGSATFTALQFFNCGEQHVVSGIITSISPLLFPLVKILVMLLILYYVDSEIKNENLRGFVKVLILILGFAPGIRDALTIGVGTCGLR
;
A
#
# COMPACT_ATOMS: atom_id res chain seq x y z
N LEU A 1 -17.93 -10.76 5.43
CA LEU A 1 -18.36 -11.23 4.09
C LEU A 1 -17.42 -12.36 3.66
N GLN A 2 -17.87 -13.61 3.64
CA GLN A 2 -17.14 -14.69 2.97
C GLN A 2 -17.78 -14.87 1.60
N LEU A 3 -17.11 -14.36 0.56
CA LEU A 3 -17.61 -14.43 -0.83
C LEU A 3 -17.36 -15.80 -1.47
N THR A 4 -16.35 -16.53 -1.01
CA THR A 4 -15.98 -17.87 -1.50
C THR A 4 -15.50 -18.76 -0.34
N SER A 5 -15.65 -20.09 -0.50
CA SER A 5 -15.07 -21.06 0.42
C SER A 5 -13.55 -21.10 0.26
N ARG A 6 -12.81 -21.27 1.36
CA ARG A 6 -11.36 -21.40 1.30
C ARG A 6 -10.99 -22.78 0.75
N SER A 7 -10.20 -22.83 -0.32
CA SER A 7 -9.66 -24.08 -0.87
C SER A 7 -8.15 -24.13 -0.72
N CYS A 8 -7.63 -25.27 -0.26
CA CYS A 8 -6.18 -25.54 -0.21
C CYS A 8 -5.66 -26.23 -1.48
N ASN A 9 -6.56 -26.58 -2.41
CA ASN A 9 -6.24 -27.29 -3.64
C ASN A 9 -5.85 -26.29 -4.75
N PRO A 10 -4.63 -26.37 -5.32
CA PRO A 10 -4.19 -25.44 -6.37
C PRO A 10 -4.98 -25.56 -7.68
N LEU A 11 -5.74 -26.64 -7.88
CA LEU A 11 -6.62 -26.81 -9.04
C LEU A 11 -7.94 -26.04 -8.92
N GLU A 12 -8.29 -25.58 -7.71
CA GLU A 12 -9.53 -24.86 -7.48
C GLU A 12 -9.33 -23.35 -7.62
N TRP A 13 -10.29 -22.68 -8.29
CA TRP A 13 -10.24 -21.23 -8.51
C TRP A 13 -10.11 -20.43 -7.21
N ASN A 14 -10.75 -20.90 -6.12
CA ASN A 14 -10.74 -20.24 -4.83
C ASN A 14 -9.34 -20.16 -4.20
N PHE A 15 -8.39 -21.01 -4.62
CA PHE A 15 -7.01 -20.98 -4.13
C PHE A 15 -6.29 -19.71 -4.60
N TYR A 16 -6.56 -19.26 -5.82
CA TYR A 16 -5.95 -18.08 -6.41
C TYR A 16 -6.51 -16.76 -5.89
N LEU A 17 -7.62 -16.79 -5.14
CA LEU A 17 -8.22 -15.61 -4.51
C LEU A 17 -7.71 -15.36 -3.08
N ILE A 18 -6.95 -16.31 -2.51
CA ILE A 18 -6.50 -16.29 -1.12
C ILE A 18 -4.97 -16.42 -1.09
N THR A 19 -4.34 -15.91 -0.04
CA THR A 19 -2.90 -16.07 0.21
C THR A 19 -2.53 -17.56 0.32
N PRO A 20 -1.45 -18.05 -0.34
CA PRO A 20 -0.49 -17.31 -1.18
C PRO A 20 -0.87 -17.21 -2.67
N GLY A 21 -1.90 -17.91 -3.14
CA GLY A 21 -2.28 -17.98 -4.56
C GLY A 21 -2.59 -16.62 -5.19
N ILE A 22 -3.11 -15.67 -4.42
CA ILE A 22 -3.37 -14.30 -4.87
C ILE A 22 -2.13 -13.57 -5.41
N TYR A 23 -0.94 -13.85 -4.86
CA TYR A 23 0.30 -13.25 -5.35
C TYR A 23 0.65 -13.75 -6.75
N ILE A 24 0.41 -15.03 -7.02
CA ILE A 24 0.61 -15.63 -8.34
C ILE A 24 -0.40 -15.04 -9.32
N ALA A 25 -1.68 -14.96 -8.92
CA ALA A 25 -2.73 -14.40 -9.77
C ALA A 25 -2.46 -12.95 -10.18
N ILE A 26 -2.13 -12.08 -9.21
CA ILE A 26 -1.81 -10.67 -9.46
C ILE A 26 -0.50 -10.54 -10.26
N GLY A 27 0.50 -11.37 -9.98
CA GLY A 27 1.77 -11.38 -10.72
C GLY A 27 1.58 -11.75 -12.19
N VAL A 28 0.84 -12.83 -12.46
CA VAL A 28 0.50 -13.24 -13.84
C VAL A 28 -0.35 -12.17 -14.52
N PHE A 29 -1.35 -11.61 -13.84
CA PHE A 29 -2.15 -10.51 -14.36
C PHE A 29 -1.29 -9.31 -14.76
N ALA A 30 -0.35 -8.89 -13.91
CA ALA A 30 0.57 -7.79 -14.20
C ALA A 30 1.46 -8.08 -15.42
N ILE A 31 1.99 -9.30 -15.55
CA ILE A 31 2.79 -9.71 -16.71
C ILE A 31 1.94 -9.67 -17.99
N VAL A 32 0.74 -10.24 -17.97
CA VAL A 32 -0.18 -10.24 -19.12
C VAL A 32 -0.58 -8.82 -19.50
N ALA A 33 -0.91 -7.97 -18.52
CA ALA A 33 -1.23 -6.56 -18.74
C ALA A 33 -0.04 -5.79 -19.36
N LEU A 34 1.19 -6.06 -18.92
CA LEU A 34 2.39 -5.46 -19.49
C LEU A 34 2.63 -5.92 -20.93
N ILE A 35 2.48 -7.22 -21.21
CA ILE A 35 2.57 -7.77 -22.58
C ILE A 35 1.52 -7.11 -23.48
N ALA A 36 0.27 -7.02 -23.02
CA ALA A 36 -0.80 -6.34 -23.74
C ALA A 36 -0.46 -4.87 -24.02
N ALA A 37 0.09 -4.16 -23.04
CA ALA A 37 0.53 -2.77 -23.22
C ALA A 37 1.63 -2.63 -24.29
N ILE A 38 2.61 -3.55 -24.31
CA ILE A 38 3.67 -3.57 -25.33
C ILE A 38 3.10 -3.88 -26.73
N LEU A 39 2.13 -4.80 -26.83
CA LEU A 39 1.47 -5.12 -28.11
C LEU A 39 0.66 -3.91 -28.63
N VAL A 40 -0.02 -3.19 -27.74
CA VAL A 40 -0.76 -1.96 -28.09
C VAL A 40 0.21 -0.85 -28.51
N GLU A 41 1.34 -0.69 -27.84
CA GLU A 41 2.39 0.27 -28.24
C GLU A 41 2.88 -0.02 -29.66
N LYS A 42 3.17 -1.29 -29.99
CA LYS A 42 3.61 -1.70 -31.32
C LYS A 42 2.55 -1.44 -32.41
N LYS A 43 1.27 -1.66 -32.10
CA LYS A 43 0.17 -1.54 -33.09
C LYS A 43 -0.36 -0.12 -33.26
N PHE A 44 -0.41 0.66 -32.17
CA PHE A 44 -1.09 1.96 -32.12
C PHE A 44 -0.17 3.14 -31.77
N LYS A 45 1.15 2.90 -31.56
CA LYS A 45 2.14 3.91 -31.14
C LYS A 45 1.73 4.69 -29.88
N LYS A 46 0.90 4.08 -29.03
CA LYS A 46 0.48 4.65 -27.74
C LYS A 46 1.50 4.30 -26.67
N ASP A 47 1.67 5.20 -25.71
CA ASP A 47 2.57 5.03 -24.56
C ASP A 47 2.19 3.79 -23.72
N LYS A 48 3.11 2.82 -23.65
CA LYS A 48 2.92 1.57 -22.91
C LYS A 48 2.62 1.78 -21.42
N ILE A 49 3.20 2.79 -20.78
CA ILE A 49 3.01 3.04 -19.33
C ILE A 49 1.59 3.50 -19.08
N LYS A 50 1.06 4.37 -19.95
CA LYS A 50 -0.33 4.83 -19.86
C LYS A 50 -1.31 3.68 -20.11
N VAL A 51 -1.05 2.84 -21.11
CA VAL A 51 -1.91 1.68 -21.40
C VAL A 51 -1.89 0.68 -20.23
N PHE A 52 -0.71 0.37 -19.69
CA PHE A 52 -0.56 -0.50 -18.52
C PHE A 52 -1.32 0.05 -17.30
N GLY A 53 -1.17 1.35 -17.02
CA GLY A 53 -1.89 2.04 -15.94
C GLY A 53 -3.42 2.01 -16.11
N ILE A 54 -3.92 2.19 -17.34
CA ILE A 54 -5.36 2.11 -17.64
C ILE A 54 -5.90 0.70 -17.38
N ILE A 55 -5.19 -0.34 -17.82
CA ILE A 55 -5.58 -1.75 -17.58
C ILE A 55 -5.67 -2.00 -16.07
N GLY A 56 -4.67 -1.59 -15.31
CA GLY A 56 -4.66 -1.72 -13.86
C GLY A 56 -5.81 -0.95 -13.17
N TYR A 57 -6.05 0.29 -13.60
CA TYR A 57 -7.12 1.12 -13.05
C TYR A 57 -8.51 0.52 -13.31
N LEU A 58 -8.78 0.09 -14.54
CA LEU A 58 -10.04 -0.55 -14.92
C LEU A 58 -10.26 -1.87 -14.15
N ALA A 59 -9.19 -2.64 -13.93
CA ALA A 59 -9.25 -3.85 -13.13
C ALA A 59 -9.52 -3.58 -11.65
N ALA A 60 -8.98 -2.49 -11.08
CA ALA A 60 -9.19 -2.13 -9.67
C ALA A 60 -10.57 -1.52 -9.38
N LEU A 61 -11.15 -0.80 -10.34
CA LEU A 61 -12.41 -0.07 -10.21
C LEU A 61 -13.59 -0.91 -9.65
N PRO A 62 -13.90 -2.12 -10.17
CA PRO A 62 -15.01 -2.91 -9.63
C PRO A 62 -14.79 -3.32 -8.16
N PHE A 63 -13.55 -3.62 -7.76
CA PHE A 63 -13.25 -3.97 -6.36
C PHE A 63 -13.35 -2.76 -5.44
N LEU A 64 -12.91 -1.59 -5.89
CA LEU A 64 -13.07 -0.34 -5.14
C LEU A 64 -14.55 0.01 -5.00
N ALA A 65 -15.33 -0.05 -6.09
CA ALA A 65 -16.76 0.20 -6.05
C ALA A 65 -17.47 -0.77 -5.08
N PHE A 66 -17.15 -2.07 -5.16
CA PHE A 66 -17.67 -3.06 -4.24
C PHE A 66 -17.31 -2.75 -2.78
N ALA A 67 -16.06 -2.35 -2.50
CA ALA A 67 -15.64 -1.98 -1.16
C ALA A 67 -16.45 -0.78 -0.63
N PHE A 68 -16.53 0.31 -1.39
CA PHE A 68 -17.25 1.52 -0.97
C PHE A 68 -18.76 1.30 -0.77
N LEU A 69 -19.39 0.43 -1.58
CA LEU A 69 -20.81 0.08 -1.41
C LEU A 69 -21.07 -0.72 -0.12
N ASN A 70 -20.05 -1.41 0.40
CA ASN A 70 -20.15 -2.21 1.62
C ASN A 70 -19.49 -1.53 2.84
N PHE A 71 -19.18 -0.24 2.76
CA PHE A 71 -18.61 0.50 3.88
C PHE A 71 -19.60 0.60 5.05
N LYS A 72 -19.14 0.16 6.21
CA LYS A 72 -19.88 0.23 7.48
C LYS A 72 -19.22 1.23 8.43
N GLU A 73 -17.90 1.25 8.46
CA GLU A 73 -17.10 2.01 9.43
C GLU A 73 -16.38 3.18 8.76
N TRP A 74 -17.15 4.14 8.25
CA TRP A 74 -16.62 5.40 7.73
C TRP A 74 -15.69 6.14 8.71
N PRO A 75 -15.97 6.18 10.03
CA PRO A 75 -15.06 6.82 10.99
C PRO A 75 -13.69 6.14 11.02
N GLY A 76 -13.64 4.81 10.93
CA GLY A 76 -12.39 4.04 10.88
C GLY A 76 -11.52 4.43 9.70
N PHE A 77 -12.10 4.42 8.50
CA PHE A 77 -11.41 4.84 7.28
C PHE A 77 -10.92 6.30 7.36
N ALA A 78 -11.74 7.21 7.89
CA ALA A 78 -11.36 8.61 8.07
C ALA A 78 -10.21 8.78 9.07
N MET A 79 -10.18 8.02 10.16
CA MET A 79 -9.08 8.03 11.13
C MET A 79 -7.75 7.60 10.50
N VAL A 80 -7.76 6.56 9.66
CA VAL A 80 -6.56 6.12 8.94
C VAL A 80 -5.99 7.25 8.09
N LEU A 81 -6.84 7.91 7.28
CA LEU A 81 -6.42 9.04 6.45
C LEU A 81 -5.95 10.23 7.30
N PHE A 82 -6.65 10.51 8.40
CA PHE A 82 -6.27 11.58 9.32
C PHE A 82 -4.88 11.36 9.90
N PHE A 83 -4.60 10.18 10.46
CA PHE A 83 -3.27 9.87 11.01
C PHE A 83 -2.20 9.83 9.93
N ALA A 84 -2.51 9.30 8.74
CA ALA A 84 -1.56 9.28 7.63
C ALA A 84 -1.15 10.69 7.21
N LEU A 85 -2.12 11.60 7.07
CA LEU A 85 -1.88 13.01 6.75
C LEU A 85 -1.19 13.75 7.90
N LEU A 86 -1.58 13.49 9.14
CA LEU A 86 -0.99 14.11 10.33
C LEU A 86 0.50 13.77 10.45
N PHE A 87 0.85 12.48 10.46
CA PHE A 87 2.24 12.05 10.58
C PHE A 87 3.07 12.50 9.38
N THR A 88 2.53 12.41 8.17
CA THR A 88 3.22 12.87 6.96
C THR A 88 3.44 14.39 7.00
N GLY A 89 2.43 15.15 7.42
CA GLY A 89 2.50 16.61 7.53
C GLY A 89 3.50 17.07 8.58
N ILE A 90 3.56 16.42 9.75
CA ILE A 90 4.54 16.71 10.81
C ILE A 90 5.97 16.49 10.29
N VAL A 91 6.24 15.34 9.67
CA VAL A 91 7.58 15.03 9.17
C VAL A 91 7.95 15.94 8.00
N TRP A 92 7.02 16.22 7.09
CA TRP A 92 7.25 17.14 5.99
C TRP A 92 7.56 18.56 6.49
N LEU A 93 6.81 19.07 7.47
CA LEU A 93 7.04 20.37 8.09
C LEU A 93 8.41 20.41 8.76
N ALA A 94 8.78 19.36 9.52
CA ALA A 94 10.10 19.27 10.13
C ALA A 94 11.22 19.34 9.06
N PHE A 95 11.13 18.54 7.98
CA PHE A 95 12.13 18.56 6.91
C PHE A 95 12.22 19.92 6.20
N ARG A 96 11.08 20.61 6.05
CA ARG A 96 11.02 21.96 5.49
C ARG A 96 11.71 22.98 6.41
N LEU A 97 11.51 22.88 7.73
CA LEU A 97 12.16 23.75 8.72
C LEU A 97 13.66 23.50 8.82
N PHE A 98 14.09 22.23 8.75
CA PHE A 98 15.51 21.84 8.77
C PHE A 98 16.21 22.00 7.40
N GLY A 99 15.54 22.54 6.38
CA GLY A 99 16.13 22.79 5.06
C GLY A 99 16.54 21.54 4.27
N LYS A 100 16.06 20.35 4.65
CA LYS A 100 16.43 19.09 4.00
C LYS A 100 15.56 18.83 2.76
N LYS A 101 16.18 18.51 1.63
CA LYS A 101 15.50 18.28 0.34
C LYS A 101 14.94 16.86 0.13
N LEU A 102 15.19 15.93 1.06
CA LEU A 102 14.84 14.51 0.88
C LEU A 102 13.36 14.29 0.55
N LEU A 103 12.45 15.00 1.23
CA LEU A 103 11.00 14.88 1.02
C LEU A 103 10.42 15.92 0.05
N GLN A 104 11.26 16.69 -0.65
CA GLN A 104 10.81 17.64 -1.68
C GLN A 104 10.58 16.95 -3.02
N ASP A 105 11.27 15.84 -3.27
CA ASP A 105 11.02 15.00 -4.44
C ASP A 105 9.66 14.31 -4.35
N ARG A 106 8.89 14.35 -5.44
CA ARG A 106 7.52 13.82 -5.48
C ARG A 106 7.50 12.31 -5.27
N LEU A 107 8.46 11.58 -5.84
CA LEU A 107 8.52 10.12 -5.69
C LEU A 107 8.89 9.74 -4.26
N ASN A 108 9.84 10.44 -3.63
CA ASN A 108 10.16 10.24 -2.21
C ASN A 108 8.95 10.51 -1.31
N MET A 109 8.25 11.62 -1.54
CA MET A 109 7.09 11.98 -0.74
C MET A 109 5.95 10.96 -0.88
N LEU A 110 5.69 10.48 -2.11
CA LEU A 110 4.68 9.45 -2.35
C LEU A 110 5.09 8.10 -1.73
N ALA A 111 6.34 7.68 -1.90
CA ALA A 111 6.84 6.44 -1.30
C ALA A 111 6.77 6.50 0.24
N PHE A 112 7.14 7.65 0.82
CA PHE A 112 7.02 7.90 2.24
C PHE A 112 5.56 7.85 2.70
N PHE A 113 4.67 8.60 2.05
CA PHE A 113 3.25 8.63 2.39
C PHE A 113 2.61 7.23 2.32
N GLY A 114 2.94 6.43 1.31
CA GLY A 114 2.43 5.06 1.20
C GLY A 114 2.81 4.19 2.42
N GLN A 115 4.05 4.30 2.91
CA GLN A 115 4.49 3.57 4.11
C GLN A 115 3.86 4.10 5.39
N VAL A 116 3.66 5.42 5.49
CA VAL A 116 2.97 6.04 6.63
C VAL A 116 1.49 5.64 6.64
N LEU A 117 0.83 5.60 5.47
CA LEU A 117 -0.55 5.14 5.33
C LEU A 117 -0.74 3.72 5.87
N ASP A 118 0.17 2.82 5.53
CA ASP A 118 0.19 1.45 6.05
C ASP A 118 0.37 1.39 7.57
N GLY A 119 1.32 2.18 8.10
CA GLY A 119 1.52 2.32 9.54
C GLY A 119 0.30 2.89 10.26
N SER A 120 -0.37 3.88 9.67
CA SER A 120 -1.58 4.52 10.20
C SER A 120 -2.80 3.59 10.15
N ALA A 121 -2.92 2.77 9.11
CA ALA A 121 -3.94 1.74 9.03
C ALA A 121 -3.79 0.72 10.16
N THR A 122 -2.57 0.22 10.34
CA THR A 122 -2.21 -0.72 11.43
C THR A 122 -2.46 -0.10 12.80
N PHE A 123 -2.00 1.13 13.04
CA PHE A 123 -2.23 1.84 14.31
C PHE A 123 -3.73 1.97 14.61
N THR A 124 -4.53 2.39 13.63
CA THR A 124 -5.97 2.58 13.79
C THR A 124 -6.66 1.24 14.08
N ALA A 125 -6.28 0.20 13.33
CA ALA A 125 -6.81 -1.15 13.48
C ALA A 125 -6.59 -1.75 14.88
N LEU A 126 -5.45 -1.48 15.51
CA LEU A 126 -5.10 -2.06 16.81
C LEU A 126 -5.56 -1.20 18.00
N GLN A 127 -5.56 0.12 17.82
CA GLN A 127 -5.92 1.05 18.89
C GLN A 127 -7.44 1.17 19.06
N PHE A 128 -8.20 1.22 17.96
CA PHE A 128 -9.64 1.52 17.98
C PHE A 128 -10.53 0.35 17.57
N PHE A 129 -9.98 -0.64 16.87
CA PHE A 129 -10.70 -1.82 16.44
C PHE A 129 -10.13 -3.08 17.11
N ASN A 130 -10.92 -4.15 17.15
CA ASN A 130 -10.46 -5.44 17.66
C ASN A 130 -9.86 -6.30 16.53
N CYS A 131 -9.03 -5.69 15.67
CA CYS A 131 -8.29 -6.42 14.63
C CYS A 131 -7.06 -7.11 15.24
N GLY A 132 -6.75 -8.33 14.78
CA GLY A 132 -5.56 -9.06 15.20
C GLY A 132 -4.34 -8.78 14.31
N GLU A 133 -3.18 -8.57 14.93
CA GLU A 133 -1.89 -8.58 14.22
C GLU A 133 -1.52 -10.01 13.81
N GLN A 134 -1.18 -10.19 12.53
CA GLN A 134 -0.77 -11.50 12.00
C GLN A 134 0.76 -11.70 11.98
N HIS A 135 1.56 -10.62 12.02
CA HIS A 135 3.01 -10.74 11.94
C HIS A 135 3.64 -10.76 13.33
N VAL A 136 4.59 -11.68 13.55
CA VAL A 136 5.28 -11.83 14.84
C VAL A 136 6.07 -10.56 15.18
N VAL A 137 6.78 -9.97 14.20
CA VAL A 137 7.59 -8.77 14.41
C VAL A 137 6.73 -7.52 14.66
N SER A 138 5.66 -7.32 13.89
CA SER A 138 4.72 -6.22 14.17
C SER A 138 4.07 -6.41 15.53
N GLY A 139 3.64 -7.65 15.85
CA GLY A 139 3.07 -8.04 17.13
C GLY A 139 3.95 -7.71 18.34
N ILE A 140 5.27 -7.91 18.24
CA ILE A 140 6.21 -7.54 19.30
C ILE A 140 6.30 -6.02 19.49
N ILE A 141 6.29 -5.26 18.39
CA ILE A 141 6.36 -3.78 18.47
C ILE A 141 5.05 -3.21 19.02
N THR A 142 3.92 -3.74 18.55
CA THR A 142 2.59 -3.26 18.90
C THR A 142 2.15 -3.71 20.30
N SER A 143 2.73 -4.79 20.84
CA SER A 143 2.46 -5.22 22.22
C SER A 143 2.99 -4.22 23.27
N ILE A 144 4.05 -3.48 22.93
CA ILE A 144 4.56 -2.38 23.76
C ILE A 144 3.63 -1.16 23.62
N SER A 145 3.36 -0.74 22.39
CA SER A 145 2.37 0.29 22.08
C SER A 145 2.02 0.27 20.59
N PRO A 146 0.72 0.29 20.21
CA PRO A 146 0.31 0.38 18.81
C PRO A 146 0.91 1.60 18.08
N LEU A 147 1.20 2.69 18.80
CA LEU A 147 1.76 3.92 18.24
C LEU A 147 3.22 3.76 17.78
N LEU A 148 3.96 2.79 18.32
CA LEU A 148 5.36 2.57 17.94
C LEU A 148 5.48 2.09 16.49
N PHE A 149 4.48 1.38 15.98
CA PHE A 149 4.53 0.83 14.63
C PHE A 149 4.66 1.90 13.52
N PRO A 150 3.77 2.91 13.42
CA PRO A 150 3.94 3.98 12.43
C PRO A 150 5.24 4.78 12.65
N LEU A 151 5.69 4.99 13.89
CA LEU A 151 6.93 5.72 14.19
C LEU A 151 8.18 4.99 13.70
N VAL A 152 8.26 3.68 13.94
CA VAL A 152 9.37 2.85 13.45
C VAL A 152 9.36 2.84 11.93
N LYS A 153 8.20 2.70 11.29
CA LYS A 153 8.09 2.78 9.82
C LYS A 153 8.56 4.12 9.27
N ILE A 154 8.18 5.23 9.89
CA ILE A 154 8.65 6.57 9.50
C ILE A 154 10.17 6.64 9.54
N LEU A 155 10.78 6.21 10.66
CA LEU A 155 12.24 6.26 10.83
C LEU A 155 12.96 5.39 9.79
N VAL A 156 12.54 4.13 9.65
CA VAL A 156 13.10 3.19 8.68
C VAL A 156 12.95 3.73 7.27
N MET A 157 11.79 4.29 6.94
CA MET A 157 11.53 4.80 5.59
C MET A 157 12.40 6.02 5.24
N LEU A 158 12.60 6.94 6.19
CA LEU A 158 13.51 8.07 5.99
C LEU A 158 14.96 7.61 5.76
N LEU A 159 15.40 6.58 6.50
CA LEU A 159 16.74 6.00 6.33
C LEU A 159 16.89 5.31 4.97
N ILE A 160 15.89 4.53 4.55
CA ILE A 160 15.89 3.87 3.23
C ILE A 160 15.94 4.91 2.12
N LEU A 161 15.10 5.95 2.17
CA LEU A 161 15.09 7.00 1.14
C LEU A 161 16.42 7.75 1.07
N TYR A 162 17.01 8.06 2.23
CA TYR A 162 18.33 8.69 2.29
C TYR A 162 19.38 7.81 1.61
N TYR A 163 19.42 6.52 1.95
CA TYR A 163 20.36 5.57 1.36
C TYR A 163 20.16 5.41 -0.16
N VAL A 164 18.91 5.30 -0.61
CA VAL A 164 18.56 5.19 -2.03
C VAL A 164 19.01 6.42 -2.82
N ASP A 165 18.84 7.63 -2.28
CA ASP A 165 19.27 8.87 -2.94
C ASP A 165 20.78 9.08 -2.91
N SER A 166 21.46 8.63 -1.85
CA SER A 166 22.90 8.78 -1.69
C SER A 166 23.71 7.75 -2.49
N GLU A 167 23.31 6.48 -2.48
CA GLU A 167 24.14 5.38 -3.02
C GLU A 167 23.83 5.05 -4.48
N ILE A 168 22.55 5.11 -4.89
CA ILE A 168 22.16 4.69 -6.23
C ILE A 168 22.38 5.84 -7.21
N LYS A 169 23.52 5.87 -7.89
CA LYS A 169 23.85 6.93 -8.87
C LYS A 169 23.02 6.86 -10.16
N ASN A 170 22.56 5.68 -10.55
CA ASN A 170 21.76 5.51 -11.75
C ASN A 170 20.31 5.98 -11.50
N GLU A 171 19.88 7.03 -12.19
CA GLU A 171 18.56 7.63 -12.02
C GLU A 171 17.40 6.66 -12.29
N ASN A 172 17.53 5.80 -13.31
CA ASN A 172 16.50 4.82 -13.66
C ASN A 172 16.35 3.77 -12.56
N LEU A 173 17.48 3.26 -12.04
CA LEU A 173 17.46 2.27 -10.95
C LEU A 173 16.93 2.89 -9.65
N ARG A 174 17.33 4.12 -9.35
CA ARG A 174 16.85 4.88 -8.20
C ARG A 174 15.34 5.08 -8.27
N GLY A 175 14.83 5.53 -9.41
CA GLY A 175 13.40 5.68 -9.65
C GLY A 175 12.64 4.35 -9.51
N PHE A 176 13.17 3.27 -10.07
CA PHE A 176 12.58 1.94 -9.95
C PHE A 176 12.46 1.47 -8.49
N VAL A 177 13.53 1.61 -7.69
CA VAL A 177 13.51 1.25 -6.27
C VAL A 177 12.48 2.08 -5.50
N LYS A 178 12.38 3.39 -5.76
CA LYS A 178 11.36 4.25 -5.14
C LYS A 178 9.94 3.81 -5.51
N VAL A 179 9.71 3.42 -6.76
CA VAL A 179 8.41 2.88 -7.21
C VAL A 179 8.09 1.55 -6.50
N LEU A 180 9.07 0.66 -6.30
CA LEU A 180 8.86 -0.56 -5.51
C LEU A 180 8.46 -0.24 -4.08
N ILE A 181 9.15 0.68 -3.41
CA ILE A 181 8.84 1.07 -2.03
C ILE A 181 7.44 1.70 -1.94
N LEU A 182 7.07 2.50 -2.95
CA LEU A 182 5.74 3.07 -3.08
C LEU A 182 4.69 1.95 -3.18
N ILE A 183 4.86 0.98 -4.07
CA ILE A 183 3.92 -0.14 -4.23
C ILE A 183 3.81 -0.94 -2.93
N LEU A 184 4.94 -1.24 -2.28
CA LEU A 184 4.97 -1.99 -1.02
C LEU A 184 4.30 -1.27 0.15
N GLY A 185 4.18 0.06 0.12
CA GLY A 185 3.46 0.83 1.13
C GLY A 185 1.98 0.97 0.80
N PHE A 186 1.66 1.43 -0.42
CA PHE A 186 0.29 1.67 -0.83
C PHE A 186 -0.54 0.40 -0.95
N ALA A 187 0.03 -0.72 -1.39
CA ALA A 187 -0.71 -1.97 -1.53
C ALA A 187 -1.31 -2.45 -0.19
N PRO A 188 -0.52 -2.66 0.89
CA PRO A 188 -1.09 -3.03 2.19
C PRO A 188 -1.84 -1.86 2.83
N GLY A 189 -1.37 -0.61 2.73
CA GLY A 189 -2.03 0.53 3.36
C GLY A 189 -3.44 0.83 2.83
N ILE A 190 -3.64 0.77 1.51
CA ILE A 190 -4.98 0.91 0.93
C ILE A 190 -5.84 -0.30 1.29
N ARG A 191 -5.30 -1.52 1.19
CA ARG A 191 -6.03 -2.74 1.55
C ARG A 191 -6.54 -2.67 2.98
N ASP A 192 -5.70 -2.28 3.93
CA ASP A 192 -6.02 -2.27 5.36
C ASP A 192 -6.98 -1.12 5.69
N ALA A 193 -6.82 0.04 5.06
CA ALA A 193 -7.80 1.13 5.17
C ALA A 193 -9.19 0.71 4.65
N LEU A 194 -9.27 0.09 3.48
CA LEU A 194 -10.53 -0.42 2.92
C LEU A 194 -11.13 -1.53 3.80
N THR A 195 -10.29 -2.40 4.37
CA THR A 195 -10.70 -3.49 5.27
C THR A 195 -11.37 -2.95 6.53
N ILE A 196 -10.77 -1.92 7.15
CA ILE A 196 -11.38 -1.19 8.27
C ILE A 196 -12.69 -0.54 7.81
N GLY A 197 -12.71 0.16 6.67
CA GLY A 197 -13.91 0.84 6.15
C GLY A 197 -15.10 -0.10 5.89
N VAL A 198 -14.86 -1.30 5.35
CA VAL A 198 -15.90 -2.33 5.16
C VAL A 198 -16.41 -2.90 6.50
N GLY A 199 -15.69 -2.69 7.60
CA GLY A 199 -16.08 -3.15 8.93
C GLY A 199 -15.87 -4.64 9.12
N THR A 200 -14.76 -5.20 8.62
CA THR A 200 -14.41 -6.60 8.88
C THR A 200 -14.01 -6.87 10.33
N CYS A 201 -13.56 -5.84 11.05
CA CYS A 201 -13.34 -5.87 12.49
C CYS A 201 -14.34 -4.94 13.19
N GLY A 202 -14.86 -5.35 14.34
CA GLY A 202 -15.70 -4.49 15.18
C GLY A 202 -14.89 -3.42 15.89
N LEU A 203 -15.54 -2.28 16.20
CA LEU A 203 -15.04 -1.30 17.16
C LEU A 203 -14.81 -1.96 18.52
N ARG A 204 -13.74 -1.55 19.19
CA ARG A 204 -13.37 -2.05 20.51
C ARG A 204 -14.17 -1.38 21.63
#